data_AF-A0A955TBP8-F1
#
_entry.id   AF-A0A955TBP8-F1
#
_cell.length_a   1.000
_cell.length_b   1.000
_cell.length_c   1.000
_cell.angle_alpha   90.00
_cell.angle_beta   90.00
_cell.angle_gamma   90.00
#
_symmetry.space_group_name_H-M   'P 1'
#
loop_
_entity.id
_entity.type
_entity.pdbx_description
1 polymer ?
#
loop_
_entity_poly.entity_id
_entity_poly.type
_entity_poly.pdbx_seq_one_letter_code
_entity_poly.pdbx_strand_id
1 'polypeptide(L)'
;LWDVGPPPVSHVHRRGNVSAHGVLVRPGFPEILQPPTASAEAEDAMGATSGRRLALARWLTEPSHPLTARVFVNRVWHHHFGRGIVETLGNFGRSGSPPSHPELLDWLAVDFVEHGWNIKRLHRRIMLSTAYRQSSRASESELAAARNIDPDNRLLWRMNLRRLEAEIVRDSMLAVSGSLDRTAGGPPVEITNPSDGLSRPKLEPTPTSPYRRSVYLFARR
;
A
#
# COMPACT_ATOMS: atom_id res chain seq x y z
N LEU A 1 2.50 14.74 -12.86
CA LEU A 1 3.87 14.26 -13.13
C LEU A 1 3.88 13.76 -14.58
N TRP A 2 4.40 14.53 -15.55
CA TRP A 2 4.46 14.10 -16.96
C TRP A 2 5.92 13.92 -17.38
N ASP A 3 6.29 12.73 -17.87
CA ASP A 3 7.64 12.40 -18.35
C ASP A 3 7.55 12.32 -19.87
N VAL A 4 7.32 13.49 -20.46
CA VAL A 4 7.08 13.68 -21.88
C VAL A 4 8.03 14.74 -22.41
N GLY A 5 8.69 14.46 -23.53
CA GLY A 5 9.66 15.36 -24.15
C GLY A 5 11.08 15.28 -23.55
N PRO A 6 11.97 16.21 -23.94
CA PRO A 6 13.36 16.18 -23.51
C PRO A 6 13.47 16.36 -21.99
N PRO A 7 14.34 15.60 -21.31
CA PRO A 7 14.50 15.69 -19.87
C PRO A 7 14.87 17.12 -19.44
N PRO A 8 14.24 17.66 -18.38
CA PRO A 8 14.65 18.96 -17.85
C PRO A 8 16.10 18.88 -17.35
N VAL A 9 16.85 19.93 -17.67
CA VAL A 9 18.24 20.10 -17.26
C VAL A 9 18.27 20.69 -15.84
N SER A 10 18.96 20.03 -14.92
CA SER A 10 19.07 20.48 -13.53
C SER A 10 20.49 20.96 -13.25
N HIS A 11 20.62 22.10 -12.57
CA HIS A 11 21.92 22.66 -12.20
C HIS A 11 21.98 22.92 -10.71
N VAL A 12 23.18 22.83 -10.14
CA VAL A 12 23.44 23.34 -8.79
C VAL A 12 23.34 24.87 -8.82
N HIS A 13 22.45 25.44 -8.03
CA HIS A 13 22.28 26.88 -7.93
C HIS A 13 23.39 27.50 -7.06
N ARG A 14 24.15 28.46 -7.62
CA ARG A 14 25.23 29.11 -6.87
C ARG A 14 24.62 29.99 -5.77
N ARG A 15 25.01 29.75 -4.52
CA ARG A 15 24.53 30.49 -3.33
C ARG A 15 22.99 30.51 -3.21
N GLY A 16 22.31 29.48 -3.73
CA GLY A 16 20.84 29.38 -3.71
C GLY A 16 20.11 30.31 -4.69
N ASN A 17 20.82 31.01 -5.58
CA ASN A 17 20.19 31.85 -6.59
C ASN A 17 19.72 31.02 -7.80
N VAL A 18 18.40 31.02 -8.05
CA VAL A 18 17.74 30.23 -9.10
C VAL A 18 18.26 30.56 -10.51
N SER A 19 18.56 31.84 -10.77
CA SER A 19 19.05 32.30 -12.08
C SER A 19 20.55 32.07 -12.28
N ALA A 20 21.30 31.80 -11.21
CA ALA A 20 22.74 31.57 -11.26
C ALA A 20 23.05 30.07 -11.39
N HIS A 21 22.97 29.55 -12.61
CA HIS A 21 23.27 28.15 -12.90
C HIS A 21 24.76 27.84 -12.69
N GLY A 22 25.04 26.83 -11.88
CA GLY A 22 26.37 26.26 -11.63
C GLY A 22 26.58 24.97 -12.39
N VAL A 23 27.08 23.95 -11.68
CA VAL A 23 27.41 22.64 -12.27
C VAL A 23 26.14 21.90 -12.70
N LEU A 24 26.19 21.25 -13.88
CA LEU A 24 25.14 20.38 -14.37
C LEU A 24 25.00 19.14 -13.47
N VAL A 25 23.78 18.84 -13.05
CA VAL A 25 23.44 17.65 -12.25
C VAL A 25 22.85 16.59 -13.17
N ARG A 26 23.50 15.41 -13.19
CA ARG A 26 22.95 14.22 -13.86
C ARG A 26 21.97 13.51 -12.95
N PRO A 27 20.95 12.84 -13.51
CA PRO A 27 20.05 12.01 -12.72
C PRO A 27 20.85 10.87 -12.08
N GLY A 28 20.46 10.49 -10.85
CA GLY A 28 21.09 9.42 -10.10
C GLY A 28 20.18 9.01 -8.94
N PHE A 29 20.39 7.80 -8.42
CA PHE A 29 19.76 7.34 -7.18
C PHE A 29 20.65 7.66 -5.96
N PRO A 30 20.17 7.53 -4.72
CA PRO A 30 21.02 7.70 -3.55
C PRO A 30 22.15 6.66 -3.52
N GLU A 31 23.42 7.09 -3.53
CA GLU A 31 24.60 6.21 -3.64
C GLU A 31 24.63 5.09 -2.60
N ILE A 32 24.23 5.38 -1.36
CA ILE A 32 24.18 4.38 -0.27
C ILE A 32 23.19 3.23 -0.54
N LEU A 33 22.23 3.43 -1.45
CA LEU A 33 21.21 2.44 -1.83
C LEU A 33 21.44 1.90 -3.25
N GLN A 34 22.50 2.30 -3.92
CA GLN A 34 22.78 1.88 -5.29
C GLN A 34 23.62 0.59 -5.32
N PRO A 35 23.19 -0.44 -6.06
CA PRO A 35 24.15 -1.40 -6.58
C PRO A 35 25.02 -0.71 -7.65
N PRO A 36 26.28 -1.17 -7.88
CA PRO A 36 27.22 -0.53 -8.80
C PRO A 36 26.74 -0.37 -10.26
N THR A 37 25.67 -1.08 -10.63
CA THR A 37 25.15 -1.20 -12.00
C THR A 37 23.91 -0.33 -12.27
N ALA A 38 23.39 0.41 -11.29
CA ALA A 38 22.15 1.16 -11.45
C ALA A 38 22.33 2.42 -12.33
N SER A 39 21.72 2.41 -13.51
CA SER A 39 21.62 3.59 -14.38
C SER A 39 20.30 4.32 -14.14
N ALA A 40 20.35 5.66 -14.04
CA ALA A 40 19.16 6.51 -13.95
C ALA A 40 18.56 6.85 -15.33
N GLU A 41 19.10 6.25 -16.40
CA GLU A 41 18.65 6.38 -17.78
C GLU A 41 18.31 4.98 -18.32
N ALA A 42 17.12 4.85 -18.92
CA ALA A 42 16.67 3.61 -19.55
C ALA A 42 16.77 3.78 -21.07
N GLU A 43 17.78 3.15 -21.68
CA GLU A 43 18.06 3.26 -23.12
C GLU A 43 16.96 2.66 -24.01
N ASP A 44 16.16 1.75 -23.46
CA ASP A 44 15.07 1.05 -24.13
C ASP A 44 13.68 1.70 -23.89
N ALA A 45 13.65 2.93 -23.39
CA ALA A 45 12.40 3.65 -23.20
C ALA A 45 11.69 3.91 -24.54
N MET A 46 10.40 3.56 -24.62
CA MET A 46 9.59 3.73 -25.83
C MET A 46 8.79 5.04 -25.80
N GLY A 47 8.73 5.72 -26.95
CA GLY A 47 7.95 6.95 -27.13
C GLY A 47 8.70 8.23 -26.73
N ALA A 48 7.99 9.36 -26.70
CA ALA A 48 8.57 10.67 -26.39
C ALA A 48 8.73 10.87 -24.86
N THR A 49 9.61 10.10 -24.24
CA THR A 49 9.86 10.11 -22.78
C THR A 49 11.35 10.22 -22.47
N SER A 50 11.72 10.69 -21.28
CA SER A 50 13.13 10.72 -20.85
C SER A 50 13.65 9.37 -20.34
N GLY A 51 12.79 8.36 -20.19
CA GLY A 51 13.16 7.04 -19.65
C GLY A 51 13.45 7.00 -18.14
N ARG A 52 13.50 8.16 -17.48
CA ARG A 52 13.82 8.29 -16.04
C ARG A 52 12.83 7.56 -15.14
N ARG A 53 11.53 7.55 -15.49
CA ARG A 53 10.52 6.79 -14.73
C ARG A 53 10.72 5.29 -14.82
N LEU A 54 11.05 4.79 -16.00
CA LEU A 54 11.30 3.38 -16.22
C LEU A 54 12.56 2.96 -15.45
N ALA A 55 13.63 3.76 -15.52
CA ALA A 55 14.84 3.54 -14.73
C ALA A 55 14.54 3.51 -13.22
N LEU A 56 13.78 4.48 -12.70
CA LEU A 56 13.37 4.50 -11.29
C LEU A 56 12.53 3.28 -10.90
N ALA A 57 11.56 2.89 -11.74
CA ALA A 57 10.72 1.72 -11.48
C ALA A 57 11.57 0.44 -11.40
N ARG A 58 12.49 0.25 -12.35
CA ARG A 58 13.41 -0.90 -12.37
C ARG A 58 14.29 -0.95 -11.13
N TRP A 59 14.88 0.18 -10.75
CA TRP A 59 15.70 0.27 -9.54
C TRP A 59 14.89 -0.02 -8.27
N LEU A 60 13.67 0.51 -8.15
CA LEU A 60 12.80 0.26 -6.99
C LEU A 60 12.38 -1.21 -6.87
N THR A 61 12.19 -1.91 -7.99
CA THR A 61 11.74 -3.31 -8.03
C THR A 61 12.89 -4.31 -8.20
N GLU A 62 14.13 -3.86 -8.15
CA GLU A 62 15.30 -4.73 -8.25
C GLU A 62 15.32 -5.70 -7.05
N PRO A 63 15.64 -6.99 -7.23
CA PRO A 63 15.63 -7.94 -6.12
C PRO A 63 16.59 -7.58 -4.98
N SER A 64 17.68 -6.87 -5.29
CA SER A 64 18.65 -6.38 -4.30
C SER A 64 18.18 -5.14 -3.54
N HIS A 65 17.08 -4.50 -3.98
CA HIS A 65 16.64 -3.25 -3.38
C HIS A 65 16.13 -3.47 -1.94
N PRO A 66 16.73 -2.82 -0.92
CA PRO A 66 16.58 -3.23 0.47
C PRO A 66 15.23 -2.89 1.11
N LEU A 67 14.47 -1.93 0.56
CA LEU A 67 13.31 -1.34 1.24
C LEU A 67 11.96 -1.59 0.57
N THR A 68 11.86 -1.52 -0.77
CA THR A 68 10.58 -1.57 -1.50
C THR A 68 9.69 -2.74 -1.09
N ALA A 69 10.23 -3.96 -1.11
CA ALA A 69 9.47 -5.16 -0.74
C ALA A 69 9.04 -5.13 0.74
N ARG A 70 9.95 -4.77 1.66
CA ARG A 70 9.65 -4.64 3.10
C ARG A 70 8.55 -3.61 3.37
N VAL A 71 8.63 -2.44 2.75
CA VAL A 71 7.65 -1.36 2.91
C VAL A 71 6.29 -1.81 2.38
N PHE A 72 6.26 -2.45 1.20
CA PHE A 72 5.02 -2.92 0.60
C PHE A 72 4.36 -4.02 1.45
N VAL A 73 5.12 -5.04 1.83
CA VAL A 73 4.66 -6.13 2.71
C VAL A 73 4.12 -5.59 4.02
N ASN A 74 4.81 -4.64 4.65
CA ASN A 74 4.37 -4.05 5.91
C ASN A 74 3.05 -3.27 5.77
N ARG A 75 2.82 -2.60 4.64
CA ARG A 75 1.54 -1.94 4.34
C ARG A 75 0.42 -2.97 4.16
N VAL A 76 0.67 -4.05 3.41
CA VAL A 76 -0.30 -5.14 3.26
C VAL A 76 -0.62 -5.78 4.62
N TRP A 77 0.40 -6.00 5.45
CA TRP A 77 0.25 -6.48 6.82
C TRP A 77 -0.61 -5.55 7.66
N HIS A 78 -0.32 -4.24 7.63
CA HIS A 78 -1.09 -3.24 8.34
C HIS A 78 -2.58 -3.25 7.95
N HIS A 79 -2.91 -3.39 6.67
CA HIS A 79 -4.31 -3.49 6.25
C HIS A 79 -5.04 -4.72 6.79
N HIS A 80 -4.32 -5.81 7.03
CA HIS A 80 -4.90 -7.03 7.62
C HIS A 80 -5.03 -6.96 9.14
N PHE A 81 -3.99 -6.47 9.82
CA PHE A 81 -3.88 -6.51 11.29
C PHE A 81 -4.17 -5.17 11.99
N GLY A 82 -4.41 -4.09 11.25
CA GLY A 82 -4.59 -2.73 11.76
C GLY A 82 -3.30 -2.04 12.24
N ARG A 83 -2.21 -2.80 12.41
CA ARG A 83 -0.89 -2.31 12.81
C ARG A 83 0.16 -3.03 11.97
N GLY A 84 1.14 -2.27 11.45
CA GLY A 84 2.26 -2.85 10.71
C GLY A 84 3.21 -3.62 11.63
N ILE A 85 4.03 -4.51 11.05
CA ILE A 85 5.20 -5.09 11.75
C ILE A 85 6.14 -3.96 12.16
N VAL A 86 6.35 -3.00 11.24
CA VAL A 86 6.88 -1.67 11.53
C VAL A 86 5.68 -0.73 11.66
N GLU A 87 5.49 -0.14 12.83
CA GLU A 87 4.33 0.74 13.09
C GLU A 87 4.34 1.99 12.21
N THR A 88 5.51 2.58 12.02
CA THR A 88 5.73 3.75 11.17
C THR A 88 5.74 3.38 9.69
N LEU A 89 4.56 3.29 9.07
CA LEU A 89 4.40 2.90 7.65
C LEU A 89 5.20 3.74 6.64
N GLY A 90 5.46 5.01 6.99
CA GLY A 90 6.19 5.96 6.15
C GLY A 90 7.67 6.14 6.52
N ASN A 91 8.15 5.52 7.60
CA ASN A 91 9.52 5.69 8.07
C ASN A 91 10.13 4.36 8.50
N PHE A 92 11.01 3.83 7.65
CA PHE A 92 11.78 2.58 7.88
C PHE A 92 13.24 2.88 8.26
N GLY A 93 13.60 4.16 8.45
CA GLY A 93 14.93 4.57 8.87
C GLY A 93 15.10 4.54 10.39
N ARG A 94 16.25 5.04 10.88
CA ARG A 94 16.58 5.08 12.32
C ARG A 94 15.59 5.88 13.18
N SER A 95 14.86 6.82 12.58
CA SER A 95 13.83 7.61 13.25
C SER A 95 12.45 6.94 13.24
N GLY A 96 12.31 5.78 12.59
CA GLY A 96 11.11 4.95 12.62
C GLY A 96 11.10 3.97 13.78
N SER A 97 9.95 3.32 14.01
CA SER A 97 9.83 2.27 15.01
C SER A 97 10.56 0.99 14.57
N PRO A 98 11.23 0.27 15.48
CA PRO A 98 11.82 -1.02 15.13
C PRO A 98 10.73 -2.05 14.81
N PRO A 99 10.97 -2.98 13.87
CA PRO A 99 10.03 -4.05 13.55
C PRO A 99 9.74 -4.90 14.79
N SER A 100 8.48 -5.28 15.02
CA SER A 100 8.12 -6.25 16.06
C SER A 100 8.68 -7.64 15.76
N HIS A 101 8.67 -8.04 14.49
CA HIS A 101 9.12 -9.34 14.01
C HIS A 101 10.03 -9.15 12.78
N PRO A 102 11.32 -8.79 12.96
CA PRO A 102 12.22 -8.50 11.85
C PRO A 102 12.39 -9.67 10.89
N GLU A 103 12.59 -10.88 11.41
CA GLU A 103 12.77 -12.09 10.60
C GLU A 103 11.54 -12.41 9.76
N LEU A 104 10.33 -12.21 10.31
CA LEU A 104 9.08 -12.40 9.57
C LEU A 104 8.93 -11.39 8.43
N LEU A 105 9.27 -10.12 8.69
CA LEU A 105 9.22 -9.07 7.68
C LEU A 105 10.19 -9.37 6.53
N ASP A 106 11.42 -9.75 6.87
CA ASP A 106 12.46 -10.09 5.90
C ASP A 106 12.06 -11.31 5.08
N TRP A 107 11.57 -12.35 5.74
CA TRP A 107 11.10 -13.56 5.08
C TRP A 107 9.93 -13.28 4.13
N LEU A 108 8.91 -12.52 4.57
CA LEU A 108 7.78 -12.15 3.70
C LEU A 108 8.22 -11.27 2.52
N ALA A 109 9.20 -10.38 2.72
CA ALA A 109 9.73 -9.52 1.66
C ALA A 109 10.48 -10.32 0.60
N VAL A 110 11.36 -11.24 1.01
CA VAL A 110 12.09 -12.14 0.11
C VAL A 110 11.10 -13.04 -0.63
N ASP A 111 10.19 -13.69 0.08
CA ASP A 111 9.15 -14.56 -0.50
C ASP A 111 8.26 -13.80 -1.51
N PHE A 112 7.97 -12.53 -1.26
CA PHE A 112 7.19 -11.69 -2.19
C PHE A 112 7.95 -11.42 -3.50
N VAL A 113 9.24 -11.11 -3.43
CA VAL A 113 10.10 -10.85 -4.59
C VAL A 113 10.33 -12.14 -5.40
N GLU A 114 10.68 -13.24 -4.74
CA GLU A 114 10.94 -14.55 -5.38
C GLU A 114 9.74 -15.09 -6.16
N HIS A 115 8.53 -14.76 -5.71
CA HIS A 115 7.30 -15.18 -6.38
C HIS A 115 6.73 -14.11 -7.32
N GLY A 116 7.60 -13.26 -7.87
CA GLY A 116 7.26 -12.32 -8.94
C GLY A 116 6.30 -11.22 -8.52
N TRP A 117 6.43 -10.72 -7.29
CA TRP A 117 5.62 -9.60 -6.76
C TRP A 117 4.10 -9.89 -6.79
N ASN A 118 3.71 -11.17 -6.66
CA ASN A 118 2.31 -11.58 -6.72
C ASN A 118 1.54 -11.18 -5.45
N ILE A 119 0.81 -10.07 -5.54
CA ILE A 119 0.04 -9.49 -4.43
C ILE A 119 -1.01 -10.48 -3.90
N LYS A 120 -1.73 -11.21 -4.77
CA LYS A 120 -2.75 -12.17 -4.34
C LYS A 120 -2.15 -13.31 -3.51
N ARG A 121 -0.96 -13.79 -3.89
CA ARG A 121 -0.23 -14.81 -3.15
C ARG A 121 0.18 -14.30 -1.77
N LEU A 122 0.68 -13.08 -1.67
CA LEU A 122 1.03 -12.43 -0.40
C LEU A 122 -0.20 -12.35 0.54
N HIS A 123 -1.34 -11.84 0.05
CA HIS A 123 -2.57 -11.81 0.85
C HIS A 123 -2.97 -13.22 1.30
N ARG A 124 -2.95 -14.21 0.40
CA ARG A 124 -3.29 -15.60 0.74
C ARG A 124 -2.36 -16.16 1.82
N ARG A 125 -1.05 -15.92 1.72
CA ARG A 125 -0.05 -16.37 2.69
C ARG A 125 -0.33 -15.81 4.08
N ILE A 126 -0.63 -14.52 4.17
CA ILE A 126 -0.98 -13.85 5.42
C ILE A 126 -2.31 -14.39 5.97
N MET A 127 -3.35 -14.46 5.13
CA MET A 127 -4.70 -14.90 5.56
C MET A 127 -4.76 -16.39 5.96
N LEU A 128 -3.84 -17.20 5.44
CA LEU A 128 -3.67 -18.60 5.83
C LEU A 128 -2.67 -18.81 6.98
N SER A 129 -2.16 -17.75 7.61
CA SER A 129 -1.35 -17.88 8.81
C SER A 129 -2.20 -18.22 10.04
N THR A 130 -1.58 -18.80 11.06
CA THR A 130 -2.20 -18.98 12.39
C THR A 130 -2.53 -17.64 13.01
N ALA A 131 -1.63 -16.65 12.91
CA ALA A 131 -1.82 -15.30 13.43
C ALA A 131 -3.08 -14.62 12.88
N TYR A 132 -3.33 -14.67 11.57
CA TYR A 132 -4.53 -14.05 10.99
C TYR A 132 -5.83 -14.74 11.41
N ARG A 133 -5.80 -16.06 11.67
CA ARG A 133 -6.97 -16.84 12.07
C ARG A 133 -7.27 -16.82 13.57
N GLN A 134 -6.49 -16.10 14.36
CA GLN A 134 -6.76 -15.96 15.79
C GLN A 134 -8.11 -15.29 16.04
N SER A 135 -8.69 -15.59 17.20
CA SER A 135 -9.87 -14.89 17.70
C SER A 135 -9.48 -13.55 18.31
N SER A 136 -10.36 -12.55 18.22
CA SER A 136 -10.24 -11.31 19.02
C SER A 136 -10.77 -11.48 20.44
N ARG A 137 -11.59 -12.51 20.69
CA ARG A 137 -12.06 -12.86 22.04
C ARG A 137 -10.92 -13.46 22.83
N ALA A 138 -10.75 -12.98 24.06
CA ALA A 138 -9.80 -13.48 25.04
C ALA A 138 -10.53 -13.58 26.40
N SER A 139 -10.14 -14.57 27.20
CA SER A 139 -10.60 -14.73 28.57
C SER A 139 -10.02 -13.65 29.50
N GLU A 140 -10.64 -13.44 30.66
CA GLU A 140 -10.15 -12.45 31.64
C GLU A 140 -8.75 -12.78 32.15
N SER A 141 -8.41 -14.07 32.30
CA SER A 141 -7.08 -14.51 32.72
C SER A 141 -6.01 -14.20 31.67
N GLU A 142 -6.29 -14.44 30.38
CA GLU A 142 -5.39 -14.08 29.28
C GLU A 142 -5.18 -12.57 29.21
N LEU A 143 -6.24 -11.78 29.37
CA LEU A 143 -6.15 -10.32 29.40
C LEU A 143 -5.32 -9.82 30.60
N ALA A 144 -5.49 -10.44 31.78
CA ALA A 144 -4.71 -10.09 32.96
C ALA A 144 -3.22 -10.39 32.77
N ALA A 145 -2.88 -11.54 32.18
CA ALA A 145 -1.49 -11.88 31.85
C ALA A 145 -0.91 -10.92 30.80
N ALA A 146 -1.65 -10.61 29.75
CA ALA A 146 -1.22 -9.73 28.67
C ALA A 146 -0.93 -8.29 29.14
N ARG A 147 -1.65 -7.78 30.14
CA ARG A 147 -1.39 -6.44 30.70
C ARG A 147 0.05 -6.22 31.15
N ASN A 148 0.73 -7.27 31.61
CA ASN A 148 2.10 -7.19 32.08
C ASN A 148 3.14 -7.53 31.01
N ILE A 149 2.77 -8.34 30.01
CA ILE A 149 3.69 -8.87 29.00
C ILE A 149 3.64 -8.08 27.70
N ASP A 150 2.44 -7.89 27.16
CA ASP A 150 2.19 -7.26 25.85
C ASP A 150 0.79 -6.62 25.82
N PRO A 151 0.60 -5.49 26.52
CA PRO A 151 -0.71 -4.82 26.62
C PRO A 151 -1.21 -4.32 25.26
N ASP A 152 -0.30 -3.96 24.36
CA ASP A 152 -0.61 -3.44 23.02
C ASP A 152 -0.81 -4.54 21.97
N ASN A 153 -0.72 -5.81 22.37
CA ASN A 153 -0.81 -6.98 21.48
C ASN A 153 0.14 -6.88 20.27
N ARG A 154 1.36 -6.37 20.50
CA ARG A 154 2.41 -6.21 19.48
C ARG A 154 2.94 -7.56 19.01
N LEU A 155 2.90 -8.59 19.85
CA LEU A 155 3.30 -9.96 19.58
C LEU A 155 2.18 -10.81 18.98
N LEU A 156 0.98 -10.23 18.78
CA LEU A 156 -0.15 -10.89 18.13
C LEU A 156 -0.54 -12.20 18.83
N TRP A 157 -0.74 -12.12 20.15
CA TRP A 157 -1.28 -13.23 20.93
C TRP A 157 -2.81 -13.39 20.73
N ARG A 158 -3.47 -12.37 20.16
CA ARG A 158 -4.85 -12.43 19.66
C ARG A 158 -5.04 -11.58 18.41
N MET A 159 -6.20 -11.69 17.75
CA MET A 159 -6.51 -10.82 16.61
C MET A 159 -6.95 -9.42 17.07
N ASN A 160 -6.34 -8.37 16.51
CA ASN A 160 -6.68 -6.99 16.81
C ASN A 160 -8.10 -6.63 16.35
N LEU A 161 -8.81 -5.87 17.19
CA LEU A 161 -10.04 -5.20 16.75
C LEU A 161 -9.66 -4.09 15.78
N ARG A 162 -10.36 -4.03 14.65
CA ARG A 162 -10.14 -3.02 13.62
C ARG A 162 -11.38 -2.19 13.41
N ARG A 163 -11.17 -0.90 13.18
CA ARG A 163 -12.23 -0.01 12.69
C ARG A 163 -12.60 -0.42 11.26
N LEU A 164 -13.89 -0.56 11.00
CA LEU A 164 -14.39 -0.81 9.65
C LEU A 164 -14.63 0.51 8.92
N GLU A 165 -14.23 0.57 7.66
CA GLU A 165 -14.57 1.66 6.75
C GLU A 165 -16.05 1.61 6.35
N ALA A 166 -16.62 2.74 5.94
CA ALA A 166 -18.04 2.85 5.62
C ALA A 166 -18.45 1.88 4.49
N GLU A 167 -17.57 1.74 3.49
CA GLU A 167 -17.70 0.80 2.37
C GLU A 167 -17.82 -0.65 2.85
N ILE A 168 -17.01 -1.06 3.84
CA ILE A 168 -17.04 -2.42 4.39
C ILE A 168 -18.34 -2.65 5.16
N VAL A 169 -18.79 -1.66 5.95
CA VAL A 169 -20.05 -1.74 6.70
C VAL A 169 -21.24 -1.90 5.74
N ARG A 170 -21.29 -1.08 4.68
CA ARG A 170 -22.32 -1.15 3.64
C ARG A 170 -22.34 -2.53 2.96
N ASP A 171 -21.19 -2.99 2.48
CA ASP A 171 -21.10 -4.27 1.77
C ASP A 171 -21.46 -5.45 2.70
N SER A 172 -21.13 -5.34 3.99
CA SER A 172 -21.52 -6.34 5.00
C SER A 172 -23.04 -6.37 5.22
N MET A 173 -23.68 -5.21 5.32
CA MET A 173 -25.15 -5.14 5.43
C MET A 173 -25.85 -5.73 4.21
N LEU A 174 -25.38 -5.40 3.00
CA LEU A 174 -25.92 -5.97 1.75
C LEU A 174 -25.66 -7.48 1.64
N ALA A 175 -24.53 -7.96 2.14
CA ALA A 175 -24.22 -9.39 2.15
C ALA A 175 -25.16 -10.16 3.10
N VAL A 176 -25.42 -9.60 4.29
CA VAL A 176 -26.33 -10.20 5.28
C VAL A 176 -27.78 -10.15 4.81
N SER A 177 -28.20 -9.10 4.10
CA SER A 177 -29.55 -9.01 3.54
C SER A 177 -29.77 -9.88 2.30
N GLY A 178 -28.70 -10.50 1.75
CA GLY A 178 -28.75 -11.26 0.51
C GLY A 178 -28.90 -10.41 -0.75
N SER A 179 -28.81 -9.08 -0.64
CA SER A 179 -29.00 -8.14 -1.76
C SER A 179 -27.70 -7.79 -2.48
N LEU A 180 -26.54 -8.19 -1.95
CA LEU A 180 -25.23 -7.85 -2.52
C LEU A 180 -25.01 -8.49 -3.89
N ASP A 181 -24.82 -7.66 -4.91
CA ASP A 181 -24.33 -8.11 -6.20
C ASP A 181 -22.80 -8.24 -6.19
N ARG A 182 -22.33 -9.50 -6.33
CA ARG A 182 -20.90 -9.86 -6.33
C ARG A 182 -20.26 -9.85 -7.72
N THR A 183 -21.01 -9.55 -8.78
CA THR A 183 -20.52 -9.53 -10.17
C THR A 183 -19.27 -8.65 -10.28
N ALA A 184 -18.22 -9.20 -10.89
CA ALA A 184 -16.93 -8.54 -11.05
C ALA A 184 -16.84 -7.81 -12.40
N GLY A 185 -16.18 -6.65 -12.43
CA GLY A 185 -15.98 -5.86 -13.65
C GLY A 185 -17.19 -4.99 -14.01
N GLY A 186 -17.28 -4.54 -15.26
CA GLY A 186 -18.41 -3.71 -15.72
C GLY A 186 -18.38 -2.24 -15.27
N PRO A 187 -19.35 -1.44 -15.72
CA PRO A 187 -19.39 0.00 -15.49
C PRO A 187 -19.60 0.35 -14.01
N PRO A 188 -19.08 1.51 -13.54
CA PRO A 188 -19.32 1.99 -12.20
C PRO A 188 -20.79 2.41 -12.01
N VAL A 189 -21.23 2.44 -10.76
CA VAL A 189 -22.56 2.91 -10.33
C VAL A 189 -22.43 4.36 -9.87
N GLU A 190 -23.16 5.27 -10.49
CA GLU A 190 -23.20 6.67 -10.06
C GLU A 190 -23.81 6.80 -8.65
N ILE A 191 -23.30 7.76 -7.88
CA ILE A 191 -23.91 8.16 -6.62
C ILE A 191 -24.73 9.44 -6.82
N THR A 192 -25.90 9.50 -6.19
CA THR A 192 -26.67 10.73 -6.01
C THR A 192 -26.32 11.33 -4.66
N ASN A 193 -26.16 12.65 -4.62
CA ASN A 193 -26.03 13.43 -3.39
C ASN A 193 -27.29 14.28 -3.25
N PRO A 194 -28.34 13.79 -2.57
CA PRO A 194 -29.51 14.60 -2.27
C PRO A 194 -29.11 15.77 -1.36
N SER A 195 -30.02 16.74 -1.19
CA SER A 195 -29.80 17.92 -0.34
C SER A 195 -29.60 17.59 1.15
N ASP A 196 -29.84 16.34 1.55
CA ASP A 196 -29.58 15.81 2.90
C ASP A 196 -28.09 15.48 3.16
N GLY A 197 -27.23 15.63 2.15
CA GLY A 197 -25.78 15.40 2.26
C GLY A 197 -25.36 13.94 2.28
N LEU A 198 -26.30 13.00 2.09
CA LEU A 198 -26.01 11.56 2.12
C LEU A 198 -25.77 11.02 0.71
N SER A 199 -24.56 10.53 0.42
CA SER A 199 -24.30 9.83 -0.84
C SER A 199 -25.04 8.50 -0.91
N ARG A 200 -25.91 8.33 -1.90
CA ARG A 200 -26.66 7.09 -2.17
C ARG A 200 -26.36 6.59 -3.57
N PRO A 201 -26.37 5.27 -3.85
CA PRO A 201 -26.30 4.80 -5.22
C PRO A 201 -27.53 5.31 -5.99
N LYS A 202 -27.32 5.75 -7.22
CA LYS A 202 -28.41 6.05 -8.14
C LYS A 202 -29.20 4.76 -8.38
N LEU A 203 -30.51 4.80 -8.16
CA LEU A 203 -31.36 3.61 -8.28
C LEU A 203 -31.66 3.28 -9.74
N GLU A 204 -31.87 4.30 -10.58
CA GLU A 204 -32.22 4.18 -11.99
C GLU A 204 -31.74 5.44 -12.76
N PRO A 205 -31.31 5.33 -14.04
CA PRO A 205 -30.95 4.11 -14.74
C PRO A 205 -29.49 3.74 -14.43
N THR A 206 -29.29 2.63 -13.70
CA THR A 206 -27.95 2.12 -13.39
C THR A 206 -27.70 0.90 -14.25
N PRO A 207 -26.59 0.83 -15.00
CA PRO A 207 -26.39 -0.19 -16.06
C PRO A 207 -26.29 -1.65 -15.57
N THR A 208 -26.29 -1.90 -14.26
CA THR A 208 -26.13 -3.25 -13.68
C THR A 208 -27.03 -3.44 -12.45
N SER A 209 -26.63 -2.92 -11.29
CA SER A 209 -27.38 -3.02 -10.04
C SER A 209 -27.01 -1.88 -9.09
N PRO A 210 -27.94 -1.31 -8.32
CA PRO A 210 -27.62 -0.32 -7.28
C PRO A 210 -26.96 -0.94 -6.03
N TYR A 211 -26.97 -2.27 -5.91
CA TYR A 211 -26.46 -3.02 -4.75
C TYR A 211 -25.12 -3.71 -5.01
N ARG A 212 -24.33 -3.17 -5.94
CA ARG A 212 -22.96 -3.65 -6.17
C ARG A 212 -22.05 -3.33 -4.99
N ARG A 213 -20.97 -4.11 -4.88
CA ARG A 213 -19.87 -3.84 -3.94
C ARG A 213 -19.42 -2.39 -4.04
N SER A 214 -19.10 -1.81 -2.89
CA SER A 214 -18.75 -0.39 -2.74
C SER A 214 -17.57 0.05 -3.63
N VAL A 215 -16.68 -0.88 -3.99
CA VAL A 215 -15.57 -0.64 -4.95
C VAL A 215 -16.03 -0.20 -6.35
N TYR A 216 -17.27 -0.50 -6.74
CA TYR A 216 -17.86 -0.10 -8.02
C TYR A 216 -18.67 1.20 -7.94
N LEU A 217 -18.79 1.82 -6.78
CA LEU A 217 -19.48 3.10 -6.63
C LEU A 217 -18.55 4.24 -7.08
N PHE A 218 -19.07 5.14 -7.91
CA PHE A 218 -18.36 6.32 -8.37
C PHE A 218 -18.33 7.37 -7.26
N ALA A 219 -17.45 7.19 -6.28
CA ALA A 219 -17.22 8.18 -5.23
C ALA A 219 -16.25 9.26 -5.73
N ARG A 220 -16.67 10.52 -5.71
CA ARG A 220 -15.72 11.65 -5.70
C ARG A 220 -15.07 11.67 -4.32
N ARG A 221 -13.83 11.19 -4.21
CA ARG A 221 -12.96 11.38 -3.06
C ARG A 221 -12.23 12.71 -3.17
#